data_AF-A0A816XFS2-F1
#
_entry.id   AF-A0A816XFS2-F1
#
_cell.length_a   1.000
_cell.length_b   1.000
_cell.length_c   1.000
_cell.angle_alpha   90.00
_cell.angle_beta   90.00
_cell.angle_gamma   90.00
#
_symmetry.space_group_name_H-M   'P 1'
#
loop_
_entity.id
_entity.type
_entity.pdbx_description
1 polymer ?
#
loop_
_entity_poly.entity_id
_entity_poly.type
_entity_poly.pdbx_seq_one_letter_code
_entity_poly.pdbx_strand_id
1 'polypeptide(L)'
;YHYDRTQRKFLSPLSVGVLHSFSLELKGLFASCEAYPAAFSGQLDVVAKFIKDYPTFKDKPGLWETTLLYSAARNNHLGIVKYLIEEARCSVNAQNLRDVDFALDATATTYAPRPTAGSTALHGACFNNHLN
;
A
#
# COMPACT_ATOMS: atom_id res chain seq x y z
N TYR A 1 -13.56 16.48 4.08
CA TYR A 1 -15.00 16.76 3.98
C TYR A 1 -15.69 16.02 5.11
N HIS A 2 -16.11 16.73 6.16
CA HIS A 2 -16.70 16.12 7.37
C HIS A 2 -18.15 16.55 7.49
N TYR A 3 -19.05 15.58 7.57
CA TYR A 3 -20.48 15.82 7.84
C TYR A 3 -20.73 15.67 9.33
N ASP A 4 -21.22 16.74 9.96
CA ASP A 4 -21.72 16.68 11.32
C ASP A 4 -23.14 16.11 11.30
N ARG A 5 -23.30 14.90 11.83
CA ARG A 5 -24.61 14.23 11.90
C ARG A 5 -25.57 14.88 12.89
N THR A 6 -25.05 15.53 13.93
CA THR A 6 -25.84 16.20 14.96
C THR A 6 -26.37 17.53 14.43
N GLN A 7 -25.50 18.31 13.78
CA GLN A 7 -25.86 19.62 13.20
C GLN A 7 -26.40 19.54 11.77
N ARG A 8 -26.41 18.34 11.17
CA ARG A 8 -26.86 18.06 9.80
C ARG A 8 -26.26 18.98 8.74
N LYS A 9 -24.96 19.30 8.88
CA LYS A 9 -24.24 20.18 7.95
C LYS A 9 -22.82 19.72 7.72
N PHE A 10 -22.25 20.13 6.59
CA PHE A 10 -20.83 19.94 6.31
C PHE A 10 -20.01 20.98 7.06
N LEU A 11 -19.00 20.52 7.81
CA LEU A 11 -18.07 21.34 8.57
C LEU A 11 -17.04 22.04 7.68
N SER A 12 -16.96 21.65 6.40
CA SER A 12 -16.10 22.25 5.39
C SER A 12 -16.86 22.32 4.06
N PRO A 13 -16.76 23.44 3.31
CA PRO A 13 -17.37 23.53 1.99
C PRO A 13 -16.68 22.57 1.02
N LEU A 14 -17.46 21.98 0.11
CA LEU A 14 -16.90 21.24 -1.02
C LEU A 14 -16.22 22.24 -1.95
N SER A 15 -14.90 22.13 -2.09
CA SER A 15 -14.10 23.03 -2.94
C SER A 15 -13.48 22.27 -4.10
N VAL A 16 -13.09 23.00 -5.16
CA VAL A 16 -12.34 22.43 -6.29
C VAL A 16 -11.04 21.78 -5.81
N GLY A 17 -10.39 22.31 -4.77
CA GLY A 17 -9.21 21.69 -4.17
C GLY A 17 -9.47 20.31 -3.58
N VAL A 18 -10.60 20.13 -2.86
CA VAL A 18 -11.00 18.82 -2.33
C VAL A 18 -11.29 17.83 -3.47
N LEU A 19 -12.00 18.28 -4.50
CA LEU A 19 -12.29 17.46 -5.69
C LEU A 19 -11.02 17.07 -6.44
N HIS A 20 -10.05 17.99 -6.55
CA HIS A 20 -8.77 17.73 -7.19
C HIS A 20 -7.96 16.67 -6.42
N SER A 21 -7.82 16.82 -5.10
CA SER A 21 -7.11 15.83 -4.26
C SER A 21 -7.78 14.45 -4.32
N PHE A 22 -9.11 14.41 -4.26
CA PHE A 22 -9.88 13.16 -4.41
C PHE A 22 -9.66 12.53 -5.79
N SER A 23 -9.68 13.33 -6.86
CA SER A 23 -9.39 12.86 -8.22
C SER A 23 -7.96 12.30 -8.34
N LEU A 24 -6.97 12.95 -7.72
CA LEU A 24 -5.59 12.46 -7.71
C LEU A 24 -5.48 11.14 -6.95
N GLU A 25 -6.18 11.00 -5.83
CA GLU A 25 -6.21 9.74 -5.06
C GLU A 25 -6.86 8.61 -5.85
N LEU A 26 -7.98 8.86 -6.54
CA LEU A 26 -8.60 7.87 -7.42
C LEU A 26 -7.67 7.43 -8.57
N LYS A 27 -6.96 8.38 -9.19
CA LYS A 27 -5.98 8.07 -10.23
C LYS A 27 -4.82 7.25 -9.69
N GLY A 28 -4.31 7.60 -8.51
CA GLY A 28 -3.25 6.84 -7.85
C GLY A 28 -3.70 5.43 -7.48
N LEU A 29 -4.94 5.28 -7.00
CA LEU A 29 -5.54 3.97 -6.72
C LEU A 29 -5.65 3.13 -7.99
N PHE A 30 -6.13 3.72 -9.09
CA PHE A 30 -6.21 3.01 -10.37
C PHE A 30 -4.82 2.61 -10.90
N ALA A 31 -3.85 3.52 -10.87
CA ALA A 31 -2.48 3.24 -11.29
C ALA A 31 -1.80 2.17 -10.42
N SER A 32 -2.21 2.03 -9.15
CA SER A 32 -1.70 0.98 -8.27
C SER A 32 -2.05 -0.43 -8.77
N CYS A 33 -3.12 -0.61 -9.54
CA CYS A 33 -3.49 -1.89 -10.14
C CYS A 33 -2.36 -2.46 -11.01
N GLU A 34 -1.57 -1.60 -11.65
CA GLU A 34 -0.45 -1.97 -12.53
C GLU A 34 0.90 -1.97 -11.79
N ALA A 35 1.10 -1.04 -10.86
CA ALA A 35 2.37 -0.89 -10.17
C ALA A 35 2.71 -2.05 -9.21
N TYR A 36 1.71 -2.63 -8.55
CA TYR A 36 1.95 -3.71 -7.59
C TYR A 36 2.30 -5.04 -8.27
N PRO A 37 1.61 -5.46 -9.35
CA PRO A 37 2.05 -6.60 -10.16
C PRO A 37 3.41 -6.38 -10.80
N ALA A 38 3.73 -5.14 -11.19
CA ALA A 38 5.05 -4.78 -11.69
C ALA A 38 6.14 -4.99 -10.63
N ALA A 39 5.92 -4.57 -9.37
CA ALA A 39 6.83 -4.85 -8.27
C ALA A 39 6.97 -6.35 -7.98
N PHE A 40 5.87 -7.11 -8.09
CA PHE A 40 5.88 -8.57 -7.98
C PHE A 40 6.67 -9.24 -9.11
N SER A 41 6.63 -8.68 -10.32
CA SER A 41 7.21 -9.27 -11.54
C SER A 41 8.58 -8.72 -11.91
N GLY A 42 9.14 -7.77 -11.15
CA GLY A 42 10.48 -7.24 -11.37
C GLY A 42 10.58 -6.08 -12.37
N GLN A 43 9.49 -5.38 -12.65
CA GLN A 43 9.45 -4.27 -13.61
C GLN A 43 9.75 -2.93 -12.92
N LEU A 44 11.03 -2.61 -12.74
CA LEU A 44 11.50 -1.41 -12.02
C LEU A 44 10.95 -0.10 -12.61
N ASP A 45 10.96 0.05 -13.94
CA ASP A 45 10.56 1.31 -14.60
C ASP A 45 9.11 1.70 -14.29
N VAL A 46 8.21 0.71 -14.26
CA VAL A 46 6.80 0.89 -13.93
C VAL A 46 6.65 1.33 -12.47
N VAL A 47 7.37 0.68 -11.55
CA VAL A 47 7.36 1.03 -10.12
C VAL A 47 7.91 2.43 -9.88
N ALA A 48 9.04 2.78 -10.50
CA ALA A 48 9.67 4.08 -10.35
C ALA A 48 8.79 5.20 -10.89
N LYS A 49 8.18 4.99 -12.07
CA LYS A 49 7.21 5.93 -12.63
C LYS A 49 6.00 6.11 -11.71
N PHE A 50 5.44 5.02 -11.19
CA PHE A 50 4.29 5.09 -10.27
C PHE A 50 4.61 5.90 -9.01
N ILE A 51 5.75 5.67 -8.37
CA ILE A 51 6.17 6.43 -7.18
C ILE A 51 6.37 7.91 -7.49
N LYS A 52 6.98 8.22 -8.64
CA LYS A 52 7.17 9.60 -9.10
C LYS A 52 5.84 10.32 -9.31
N ASP A 53 4.89 9.66 -9.97
CA ASP A 53 3.60 10.24 -10.32
C ASP A 53 2.63 10.28 -9.11
N TYR A 54 2.78 9.35 -8.14
CA TYR A 54 1.91 9.20 -6.96
C TYR A 54 2.70 8.95 -5.65
N PRO A 55 3.50 9.92 -5.17
CA PRO A 55 4.40 9.72 -4.03
C PRO A 55 3.69 9.41 -2.71
N THR A 56 2.43 9.79 -2.56
CA THR A 56 1.61 9.50 -1.38
C THR A 56 1.22 8.01 -1.24
N PHE A 57 1.47 7.19 -2.27
CA PHE A 57 1.17 5.76 -2.28
C PHE A 57 2.36 4.86 -1.92
N LYS A 58 3.57 5.41 -1.76
CA LYS A 58 4.82 4.63 -1.66
C LYS A 58 4.83 3.55 -0.56
N ASP A 59 4.17 3.83 0.56
CA ASP A 59 4.06 2.94 1.72
C ASP A 59 2.63 2.42 1.94
N LYS A 60 1.68 2.85 1.10
CA LYS A 60 0.31 2.34 1.17
C LYS A 60 0.30 0.88 0.72
N PRO A 61 -0.63 0.05 1.20
CA PRO A 61 -0.92 -1.24 0.58
C PRO A 61 -1.73 -1.07 -0.71
N GLY A 62 -1.46 -1.92 -1.70
CA GLY A 62 -2.24 -2.00 -2.93
C GLY A 62 -3.45 -2.93 -2.80
N LEU A 63 -4.03 -3.33 -3.94
CA LEU A 63 -5.24 -4.17 -4.00
C LEU A 63 -5.14 -5.54 -3.30
N TRP A 64 -3.94 -6.12 -3.20
CA TRP A 64 -3.72 -7.37 -2.45
C TRP A 64 -3.23 -7.13 -1.02
N GLU A 65 -3.46 -5.91 -0.53
CA GLU A 65 -3.11 -5.46 0.82
C GLU A 65 -1.64 -5.62 1.16
N THR A 66 -0.76 -5.65 0.15
CA THR A 66 0.71 -5.69 0.31
C THR A 66 1.29 -4.37 -0.16
N THR A 67 2.45 -3.98 0.36
CA THR A 67 3.19 -2.79 -0.11
C THR A 67 4.03 -3.12 -1.35
N LEU A 68 4.49 -2.10 -2.09
CA LEU A 68 5.43 -2.28 -3.20
C LEU A 68 6.72 -2.97 -2.73
N LEU A 69 7.25 -2.51 -1.58
CA LEU A 69 8.46 -3.07 -0.99
C LEU A 69 8.27 -4.53 -0.57
N TYR A 70 7.13 -4.86 0.03
CA TYR A 70 6.78 -6.25 0.36
C TYR A 70 6.74 -7.12 -0.90
N SER A 71 6.08 -6.65 -1.97
CA SER A 71 5.92 -7.41 -3.22
C SER A 71 7.28 -7.68 -3.90
N ALA A 72 8.17 -6.68 -3.94
CA ALA A 72 9.50 -6.83 -4.51
C ALA A 72 10.40 -7.76 -3.67
N ALA A 73 10.43 -7.58 -2.34
CA ALA A 73 11.27 -8.39 -1.44
C ALA A 73 10.82 -9.86 -1.41
N ARG A 74 9.50 -10.09 -1.38
CA ARG A 74 8.91 -11.44 -1.44
C ARG A 74 9.29 -12.20 -2.72
N ASN A 75 9.62 -11.52 -3.82
CA ASN A 75 9.94 -12.12 -5.11
C ASN A 75 11.41 -11.93 -5.54
N ASN A 76 12.29 -11.57 -4.59
CA ASN A 76 13.72 -11.42 -4.83
C ASN A 76 14.12 -10.35 -5.87
N HIS A 77 13.30 -9.32 -6.07
CA HIS A 77 13.59 -8.22 -6.99
C HIS A 77 14.48 -7.16 -6.33
N LEU A 78 15.72 -7.51 -6.02
CA LEU A 78 16.67 -6.67 -5.27
C LEU A 78 16.88 -5.27 -5.87
N GLY A 79 16.85 -5.13 -7.19
CA GLY A 79 16.95 -3.81 -7.84
C GLY A 79 15.81 -2.88 -7.45
N ILE A 80 14.58 -3.40 -7.38
CA ILE A 80 13.41 -2.64 -6.93
C ILE A 80 13.49 -2.37 -5.42
N VAL A 81 13.95 -3.33 -4.62
CA VAL A 81 14.14 -3.15 -3.17
C VAL A 81 15.11 -2.00 -2.89
N LYS A 82 16.26 -1.97 -3.58
CA LYS A 82 17.25 -0.88 -3.46
C LYS A 82 16.64 0.46 -3.85
N TYR A 83 16.01 0.55 -5.03
CA TYR A 83 15.33 1.77 -5.45
C TYR A 83 14.31 2.26 -4.42
N LEU A 84 13.43 1.39 -3.93
CA LEU A 84 12.38 1.76 -2.99
C LEU A 84 12.93 2.27 -1.65
N ILE A 85 14.03 1.71 -1.15
CA ILE A 85 14.64 2.09 0.13
C ILE A 85 15.56 3.30 -0.01
N GLU A 86 16.51 3.24 -0.95
CA GLU A 86 17.61 4.18 -1.07
C GLU A 86 17.17 5.48 -1.76
N GLU A 87 16.37 5.37 -2.82
CA GLU A 87 15.95 6.50 -3.64
C GLU A 87 14.56 7.01 -3.24
N ALA A 88 13.54 6.14 -3.23
CA ALA A 88 12.16 6.52 -2.94
C ALA A 88 11.87 6.75 -1.44
N ARG A 89 12.81 6.37 -0.56
CA ARG A 89 12.70 6.51 0.91
C ARG A 89 11.42 5.87 1.45
N CYS A 90 11.05 4.70 0.96
CA CYS A 90 9.94 3.91 1.50
C CYS A 90 10.31 3.41 2.90
N SER A 91 9.32 3.27 3.76
CA SER A 91 9.49 2.68 5.08
C SER A 91 9.70 1.18 4.96
N VAL A 92 10.84 0.70 5.47
CA VAL A 92 11.12 -0.75 5.59
C VAL A 92 10.16 -1.46 6.55
N ASN A 93 9.51 -0.69 7.42
CA ASN A 93 8.56 -1.17 8.41
C ASN A 93 7.11 -1.01 7.97
N ALA A 94 6.84 -0.56 6.73
CA ALA A 94 5.49 -0.51 6.21
C ALA A 94 4.89 -1.93 6.20
N GLN A 95 3.76 -2.07 6.89
CA GLN A 95 3.09 -3.35 7.07
C GLN A 95 2.08 -3.60 5.95
N ASN A 96 1.93 -4.86 5.58
CA ASN A 96 0.78 -5.29 4.81
C ASN A 96 -0.51 -5.14 5.65
N LEU A 97 -1.66 -5.15 4.98
CA LEU A 97 -2.99 -5.08 5.57
C LEU A 97 -3.77 -6.38 5.38
N ARG A 98 -3.11 -7.51 5.05
CA ARG A 98 -3.78 -8.79 4.70
C ARG A 98 -4.73 -9.37 5.74
N ASP A 99 -4.70 -8.82 6.95
CA ASP A 99 -5.48 -9.27 8.08
C ASP A 99 -6.59 -8.30 8.49
N VAL A 100 -6.57 -7.02 8.05
CA VAL A 100 -7.63 -6.07 8.44
C VAL A 100 -8.97 -6.39 7.78
N ASP A 101 -9.00 -6.80 6.50
CA ASP A 101 -10.25 -7.20 5.85
C ASP A 101 -10.89 -8.40 6.56
N PHE A 102 -10.08 -9.35 7.04
CA PHE A 102 -10.55 -10.53 7.77
C PHE A 102 -10.99 -10.20 9.21
N ALA A 103 -10.34 -9.23 9.86
CA ALA A 103 -10.71 -8.76 11.19
C ALA A 103 -12.01 -7.92 11.18
N LEU A 104 -12.30 -7.22 10.09
CA LEU A 104 -13.51 -6.41 9.93
C LEU A 104 -14.76 -7.24 9.59
N ASP A 105 -14.59 -8.38 8.90
CA ASP A 105 -15.66 -9.34 8.63
C ASP A 105 -16.00 -10.21 9.87
N ALA A 106 -15.05 -10.34 10.80
CA ALA A 106 -15.23 -11.07 12.04
C ALA A 106 -16.07 -10.28 13.07
N THR A 107 -17.39 -10.45 13.01
CA THR A 107 -18.26 -10.32 14.21
C THR A 107 -17.95 -11.36 15.29
N ALA A 108 -16.94 -12.21 15.08
CA ALA A 108 -16.68 -13.40 15.87
C ALA A 108 -15.60 -13.12 16.92
N THR A 109 -15.94 -13.41 18.17
CA THR A 109 -15.06 -13.50 19.34
C THR A 109 -13.96 -14.59 19.22
N THR A 110 -13.71 -15.11 18.02
CA THR A 110 -12.80 -16.21 17.70
C THR A 110 -11.73 -15.86 16.65
N TYR A 111 -11.56 -14.58 16.31
CA TYR A 111 -10.55 -14.17 15.34
C TYR A 111 -9.13 -14.49 15.83
N ALA A 112 -8.45 -15.40 15.13
CA ALA A 112 -7.02 -15.62 15.23
C ALA A 112 -6.34 -15.01 13.99
N PRO A 113 -5.47 -14.00 14.13
CA PRO A 113 -4.77 -13.40 13.00
C PRO A 113 -3.93 -14.44 12.27
N ARG A 114 -3.83 -14.32 10.95
CA ARG A 114 -2.95 -15.19 10.16
C ARG A 114 -1.50 -14.90 10.56
N PRO A 115 -0.58 -15.86 10.42
CA PRO A 115 0.84 -15.61 10.69
C PRO A 115 1.45 -14.47 9.85
N THR A 116 0.80 -14.12 8.75
CA THR A 116 1.23 -13.06 7.82
C THR A 116 0.62 -11.69 8.11
N ALA A 117 -0.20 -11.57 9.17
CA ALA A 117 -0.80 -10.31 9.62
C ALA A 117 0.26 -9.24 9.84
N GLY A 118 0.03 -8.03 9.32
CA GLY A 118 0.93 -6.90 9.57
C GLY A 118 2.38 -7.16 9.17
N SER A 119 2.63 -8.14 8.30
CA SER A 119 4.00 -8.53 7.94
C SER A 119 4.65 -7.46 7.07
N THR A 120 5.92 -7.20 7.35
CA THR A 120 6.77 -6.27 6.58
C THR A 120 7.48 -6.98 5.43
N ALA A 121 8.18 -6.22 4.59
CA ALA A 121 8.96 -6.77 3.49
C ALA A 121 10.01 -7.80 3.93
N LEU A 122 10.62 -7.60 5.11
CA LEU A 122 11.59 -8.54 5.68
C LEU A 122 10.95 -9.91 5.95
N HIS A 123 9.75 -9.94 6.54
CA HIS A 123 9.01 -11.19 6.77
C HIS A 123 8.74 -11.92 5.43
N GLY A 124 8.37 -11.17 4.38
CA GLY A 124 8.15 -11.72 3.05
C GLY A 124 9.42 -12.33 2.43
N ALA A 125 10.56 -11.66 2.56
CA ALA A 125 11.86 -12.17 2.11
C ALA A 125 12.29 -13.42 2.89
N CYS A 126 12.16 -13.41 4.22
CA CYS A 126 12.46 -14.57 5.08
C CYS A 126 11.63 -15.79 4.68
N PHE A 127 10.31 -15.61 4.52
CA PHE A 127 9.38 -16.71 4.21
C PHE A 127 9.72 -17.42 2.90
N ASN A 128 10.32 -16.71 1.93
CA ASN A 128 10.69 -17.26 0.63
C ASN A 128 12.21 -17.56 0.51
N ASN A 129 12.94 -17.52 1.63
CA ASN A 129 14.37 -17.84 1.69
C ASN A 129 15.25 -16.92 0.80
N HIS A 130 14.92 -15.64 0.73
CA HIS A 130 15.63 -14.63 -0.09
C HIS A 130 16.70 -13.84 0.70
N LEU A 131 17.16 -14.34 1.85
CA LEU A 131 18.16 -13.68 2.70
C LEU A 131 19.57 -14.29 2.60
N ASN A 132 19.80 -15.16 1.62
CA ASN A 132 21.08 -15.88 1.44
C ASN A 132 22.03 -15.16 0.49
#